data_AF-A0A920Q2Q9-F1
#
_entry.id   AF-A0A920Q2Q9-F1
#
_cell.length_a   1.000
_cell.length_b   1.000
_cell.length_c   1.000
_cell.angle_alpha   90.00
_cell.angle_beta   90.00
_cell.angle_gamma   90.00
#
_symmetry.space_group_name_H-M   'P 1'
#
loop_
_entity.id
_entity.type
_entity.pdbx_description
1 polymer ?
#
loop_
_entity_poly.entity_id
_entity_poly.type
_entity_poly.pdbx_seq_one_letter_code
_entity_poly.pdbx_strand_id
1 'polypeptide(L)'
;MGRFQGGLSSLTATDLGAVAIEEAVKRAGMAADDIDFAYLGNVVAAGVGQVPARRAAADAGIPLTVPSTLLNRACLSGLHAIHLAPQR
;
A
#
# COMPACT_ATOMS: atom_id res chain seq x y z
N MET A 1 -10.53 1.98 10.85
CA MET A 1 -10.99 0.63 10.46
C MET A 1 -12.47 0.67 10.15
N GLY A 2 -12.89 0.16 8.99
CA GLY A 2 -14.31 0.07 8.61
C GLY A 2 -14.94 -1.24 9.11
N ARG A 3 -16.27 -1.22 9.30
CA ARG A 3 -17.05 -2.45 9.56
C ARG A 3 -17.37 -3.16 8.24
N PHE A 4 -17.60 -4.47 8.28
CA PHE A 4 -18.04 -5.24 7.13
C PHE A 4 -19.35 -4.66 6.57
N GLN A 5 -19.39 -4.39 5.26
CA GLN A 5 -20.48 -3.68 4.57
C GLN A 5 -20.82 -2.30 5.19
N GLY A 6 -19.85 -1.66 5.84
CA GLY A 6 -20.00 -0.35 6.48
C GLY A 6 -19.52 0.82 5.62
N GLY A 7 -19.14 1.92 6.26
CA GLY A 7 -18.84 3.20 5.60
C GLY A 7 -17.61 3.23 4.67
N LEU A 8 -16.79 2.17 4.63
CA LEU A 8 -15.66 2.05 3.68
C LEU A 8 -15.96 1.06 2.54
N SER A 9 -17.19 0.54 2.44
CA SER A 9 -17.55 -0.52 1.49
C SER A 9 -17.48 -0.11 0.01
N SER A 10 -17.56 1.19 -0.28
CA SER A 10 -17.40 1.74 -1.63
C SER A 10 -15.94 1.86 -2.07
N LEU A 11 -14.97 1.66 -1.17
CA LEU A 11 -13.55 1.82 -1.44
C LEU A 11 -12.88 0.44 -1.60
N THR A 12 -11.96 0.36 -2.55
CA THR A 12 -11.12 -0.82 -2.76
C THR A 12 -9.96 -0.87 -1.75
N ALA A 13 -9.29 -2.02 -1.67
CA ALA A 13 -8.08 -2.14 -0.85
C ALA A 13 -6.95 -1.21 -1.33
N THR A 14 -6.86 -0.95 -2.63
CA THR A 14 -5.88 -0.01 -3.20
C THR A 14 -6.20 1.44 -2.87
N ASP A 15 -7.48 1.84 -2.88
CA ASP A 15 -7.88 3.21 -2.50
C ASP A 15 -7.50 3.50 -1.04
N LEU A 16 -7.81 2.56 -0.15
CA LEU A 16 -7.45 2.67 1.27
C LEU A 16 -5.93 2.66 1.48
N GLY A 17 -5.21 1.85 0.70
CA GLY A 17 -3.75 1.80 0.71
C GLY A 17 -3.12 3.11 0.25
N ALA A 18 -3.64 3.71 -0.82
CA ALA A 18 -3.15 4.97 -1.37
C ALA A 18 -3.27 6.11 -0.33
N VAL A 19 -4.44 6.26 0.29
CA VAL A 19 -4.66 7.26 1.35
C VAL A 19 -3.69 7.07 2.51
N ALA A 20 -3.43 5.83 2.92
CA ALA A 20 -2.51 5.54 4.01
C ALA A 20 -1.05 5.86 3.65
N ILE A 21 -0.63 5.56 2.42
CA ILE A 21 0.72 5.83 1.93
C ILE A 21 0.95 7.34 1.79
N GLU A 22 0.02 8.05 1.15
CA GLU A 22 0.10 9.51 0.94
C GLU A 22 0.27 10.25 2.26
N GLU A 23 -0.59 9.95 3.25
CA GLU A 23 -0.51 10.59 4.56
C GLU A 23 0.74 10.17 5.35
N ALA A 24 1.25 8.95 5.16
CA ALA A 24 2.51 8.53 5.79
C ALA A 24 3.71 9.32 5.24
N VAL A 25 3.84 9.43 3.92
CA VAL A 25 4.91 10.21 3.26
C VAL A 25 4.84 11.67 3.68
N LYS A 26 3.64 12.26 3.65
CA LYS A 26 3.41 13.64 4.07
C LYS A 26 3.79 13.89 5.53
N ARG A 27 3.42 12.98 6.45
CA ARG A 27 3.77 13.08 7.89
C ARG A 27 5.26 12.86 8.15
N ALA A 28 5.93 12.10 7.30
CA ALA A 28 7.38 11.94 7.33
C ALA A 28 8.12 13.19 6.82
N GLY A 29 7.43 14.14 6.19
CA GLY A 29 8.04 15.34 5.62
C GLY A 29 8.91 15.03 4.39
N MET A 30 8.63 13.91 3.70
CA MET A 30 9.36 13.45 2.53
C MET A 30 8.60 13.81 1.25
N ALA A 31 9.33 13.94 0.14
CA ALA A 31 8.72 13.94 -1.18
C ALA A 31 8.39 12.51 -1.61
N ALA A 32 7.38 12.35 -2.47
CA ALA A 32 7.07 11.03 -3.04
C ALA A 32 8.23 10.45 -3.87
N ASP A 33 9.07 11.34 -4.42
CA ASP A 33 10.27 10.99 -5.18
C ASP A 33 11.42 10.47 -4.29
N ASP A 34 11.35 10.67 -2.97
CA ASP A 34 12.33 10.13 -2.02
C ASP A 34 12.09 8.64 -1.71
N ILE A 35 11.05 8.03 -2.28
CA ILE A 35 10.68 6.63 -2.02
C ILE A 35 11.35 5.71 -3.03
N ASP A 36 12.27 4.87 -2.56
CA ASP A 36 13.03 3.94 -3.42
C ASP A 36 12.29 2.63 -3.71
N PHE A 37 11.40 2.20 -2.82
CA PHE A 37 10.69 0.93 -2.92
C PHE A 37 9.40 0.93 -2.08
N ALA A 38 8.33 0.33 -2.59
CA ALA A 38 7.07 0.18 -1.84
C ALA A 38 6.68 -1.29 -1.58
N TYR A 39 6.50 -1.66 -0.32
CA TYR A 39 5.90 -2.93 0.08
C TYR A 39 4.47 -2.71 0.57
N LEU A 40 3.51 -3.50 0.06
CA LEU A 40 2.13 -3.48 0.53
C LEU A 40 1.69 -4.87 0.97
N GLY A 41 1.22 -5.00 2.21
CA GLY A 41 0.60 -6.22 2.70
C GLY A 41 -0.87 -6.33 2.26
N ASN A 42 -1.24 -7.38 1.52
CA ASN A 42 -2.63 -7.67 1.17
C ASN A 42 -2.90 -9.18 1.11
N VAL A 43 -3.96 -9.63 1.77
CA VAL A 43 -4.31 -11.05 1.87
C VAL A 43 -5.21 -11.49 0.73
N VAL A 44 -6.26 -10.72 0.45
CA VAL A 44 -7.27 -11.05 -0.55
C VAL A 44 -7.09 -10.11 -1.74
N ALA A 45 -6.40 -10.58 -2.77
CA ALA A 45 -6.13 -9.79 -3.98
C ALA A 45 -7.20 -9.92 -5.07
N ALA A 46 -8.11 -10.89 -4.95
CA ALA A 46 -9.19 -11.09 -5.91
C ALA A 46 -10.05 -9.82 -6.01
N GLY A 47 -10.26 -9.33 -7.23
CA GLY A 47 -11.09 -8.15 -7.50
C GLY A 47 -10.43 -6.79 -7.21
N VAL A 48 -9.16 -6.75 -6.77
CA VAL A 48 -8.44 -5.50 -6.45
C VAL A 48 -7.68 -4.93 -7.67
N GLY A 49 -7.70 -5.63 -8.80
CA GLY A 49 -7.02 -5.23 -10.03
C GLY A 49 -5.57 -5.71 -10.13
N GLN A 50 -4.86 -5.26 -11.15
CA GLN A 50 -3.48 -5.68 -11.40
C GLN A 50 -2.50 -4.99 -10.46
N VAL A 51 -1.56 -5.77 -9.92
CA VAL A 51 -0.44 -5.31 -9.08
C VAL A 51 -0.88 -4.30 -7.99
N PRO A 52 -1.70 -4.70 -7.00
CA PRO A 52 -2.25 -3.77 -6.00
C PRO A 52 -1.23 -2.90 -5.28
N ALA A 53 -0.04 -3.42 -4.98
CA ALA A 53 1.04 -2.63 -4.36
C ALA A 53 1.47 -1.46 -5.24
N ARG A 54 1.56 -1.69 -6.55
CA ARG A 54 1.87 -0.66 -7.54
C ARG A 54 0.77 0.37 -7.63
N ARG A 55 -0.48 -0.08 -7.69
CA ARG A 55 -1.63 0.80 -7.83
C ARG A 55 -1.77 1.73 -6.63
N ALA A 56 -1.71 1.18 -5.40
CA ALA A 56 -1.77 1.97 -4.18
C ALA A 56 -0.63 3.00 -4.08
N ALA A 57 0.60 2.62 -4.45
CA ALA A 57 1.74 3.54 -4.44
C ALA A 57 1.59 4.66 -5.47
N ALA A 58 1.19 4.33 -6.71
CA ALA A 58 0.99 5.30 -7.77
C ALA A 58 -0.15 6.28 -7.47
N ASP A 59 -1.27 5.79 -6.95
CA ASP A 59 -2.41 6.62 -6.56
C ASP A 59 -2.06 7.52 -5.35
N ALA A 60 -1.04 7.16 -4.55
CA ALA A 60 -0.48 8.00 -3.48
C ALA A 60 0.59 9.00 -3.96
N GLY A 61 0.83 9.10 -5.28
CA GLY A 61 1.79 10.02 -5.88
C GLY A 61 3.22 9.49 -6.02
N ILE A 62 3.51 8.24 -5.64
CA ILE A 62 4.84 7.64 -5.83
C ILE A 62 5.05 7.35 -7.33
N PRO A 63 6.20 7.74 -7.93
CA PRO A 63 6.44 7.54 -9.36
C PRO A 63 6.32 6.10 -9.83
N LEU A 64 5.83 5.90 -11.06
CA LEU A 64 5.76 4.58 -11.71
C LEU A 64 7.14 3.98 -12.03
N THR A 65 8.23 4.71 -11.83
CA THR A 65 9.59 4.16 -11.88
C THR A 65 9.95 3.40 -10.60
N VAL A 66 9.32 3.71 -9.47
CA VAL A 66 9.61 3.11 -8.17
C VAL A 66 9.07 1.67 -8.12
N PRO A 67 9.92 0.66 -7.89
CA PRO A 67 9.49 -0.72 -7.77
C PRO A 67 8.58 -0.94 -6.55
N SER A 68 7.67 -1.91 -6.68
CA SER A 68 6.76 -2.27 -5.59
C SER A 68 6.50 -3.77 -5.54
N THR A 69 6.16 -4.29 -4.36
CA THR A 69 5.86 -5.70 -4.16
C THR A 69 4.66 -5.87 -3.23
N LEU A 70 3.72 -6.70 -3.67
CA LEU A 70 2.61 -7.16 -2.84
C LEU A 70 3.07 -8.36 -2.00
N LEU A 71 2.79 -8.32 -0.71
CA LEU A 71 3.12 -9.38 0.23
C LEU A 71 1.85 -10.01 0.77
N ASN A 72 1.81 -11.35 0.77
CA ASN A 72 0.76 -12.11 1.42
C ASN A 72 1.38 -13.10 2.41
N ARG A 73 1.25 -12.75 3.70
CA ARG A 73 1.52 -13.61 4.85
C ARG A 73 0.30 -13.60 5.79
N ALA A 74 -0.90 -13.75 5.21
CA ALA A 74 -2.17 -13.67 5.93
C ALA A 74 -2.22 -12.43 6.86
N CYS A 75 -2.65 -12.58 8.10
CA CYS A 75 -2.74 -11.50 9.08
C CYS A 75 -1.40 -10.78 9.34
N LEU A 76 -0.26 -11.41 9.05
CA LEU A 76 1.07 -10.84 9.27
C LEU A 76 1.62 -10.07 8.07
N SER A 77 0.86 -9.91 6.98
CA SER A 77 1.33 -9.28 5.74
C SER A 77 1.87 -7.86 5.95
N GLY A 78 1.22 -7.06 6.80
CA GLY A 78 1.68 -5.70 7.10
C GLY A 78 2.99 -5.67 7.89
N LEU A 79 3.10 -6.49 8.94
CA LEU A 79 4.35 -6.61 9.71
C LEU A 79 5.50 -7.20 8.86
N HIS A 80 5.18 -8.12 7.95
CA HIS A 80 6.15 -8.67 7.02
C HIS A 80 6.67 -7.60 6.05
N ALA A 81 5.81 -6.67 5.60
CA ALA A 81 6.24 -5.51 4.81
C ALA A 81 7.23 -4.64 5.58
N ILE A 82 6.94 -4.34 6.85
CA ILE A 82 7.84 -3.57 7.72
C ILE A 82 9.17 -4.30 7.93
N HIS A 83 9.13 -5.62 8.13
CA HIS A 83 10.34 -6.44 8.30
C HIS A 83 11.25 -6.45 7.06
N LEU A 84 10.67 -6.45 5.85
CA LEU A 84 11.40 -6.48 4.59
C LEU A 84 11.89 -5.09 4.14
N ALA A 85 11.22 -4.00 4.55
CA ALA A 85 11.58 -2.64 4.16
C ALA A 85 13.06 -2.28 4.42
N PRO A 86 13.66 -2.51 5.62
CA PRO A 86 15.06 -2.19 5.88
C PRO A 86 16.07 -3.19 5.26
N GLN A 87 15.60 -4.29 4.65
CA GLN A 87 16.47 -5.28 3.99
C GLN A 87 16.67 -4.98 2.51
N ARG A 88 16.19 -3.83 2.03
CA ARG A 88 16.31 -3.37 0.66
C ARG A 88 17.02 -2.04 0.60
#